data_AF-A0A2N0QGK8-F1
#
_entry.id   AF-A0A2N0QGK8-F1
#
_cell.length_a   1.000
_cell.length_b   1.000
_cell.length_c   1.000
_cell.angle_alpha   90.00
_cell.angle_beta   90.00
_cell.angle_gamma   90.00
#
_symmetry.space_group_name_H-M   'P 1'
#
loop_
_entity.id
_entity.type
_entity.pdbx_description
1 polymer ?
#
loop_
_entity_poly.entity_id
_entity_poly.type
_entity_poly.pdbx_seq_one_letter_code
_entity_poly.pdbx_strand_id
1 'polypeptide(L)'
;MDQFENTCAVLCTGHCLRVCPASHSPDQRAVRRAHVALLAGLPRGSVAADLSEIAEEVSAKSVNIPFSYNSYNPKPYAYVHFSSAATKESAMGSLVLSNLLALLGMNQPKSPPY
;
A
#
# COMPACT_ATOMS: atom_id res chain seq x y z
N MET A 1 5.88 -19.41 -17.05
CA MET A 1 4.64 -18.58 -17.07
C MET A 1 4.36 -18.07 -15.65
N ASP A 2 5.40 -17.68 -14.91
CA ASP A 2 5.35 -17.58 -13.44
C ASP A 2 5.50 -16.15 -12.93
N GLN A 3 5.66 -15.19 -13.83
CA GLN A 3 5.89 -13.78 -13.50
C GLN A 3 4.78 -13.18 -12.63
N PHE A 4 3.53 -13.61 -12.84
CA PHE A 4 2.36 -13.08 -12.14
C PHE A 4 1.93 -13.91 -10.94
N GLU A 5 2.59 -15.04 -10.67
CA GLU A 5 2.39 -15.80 -9.43
C GLU A 5 2.89 -15.01 -8.23
N ASN A 6 4.03 -14.35 -8.40
CA ASN A 6 4.62 -13.53 -7.35
C ASN A 6 4.31 -12.04 -7.49
N THR A 7 3.79 -11.55 -8.61
CA THR A 7 3.40 -10.13 -8.73
C THR A 7 1.96 -9.92 -8.25
N CYS A 8 1.78 -9.09 -7.22
CA CYS A 8 0.44 -8.75 -6.69
C CYS A 8 -0.11 -7.43 -7.22
N ALA A 9 0.78 -6.50 -7.59
CA ALA A 9 0.39 -5.24 -8.19
C ALA A 9 1.56 -4.62 -8.97
N VAL A 10 1.24 -3.67 -9.83
CA VAL A 10 2.21 -2.92 -10.66
C VAL A 10 1.94 -1.43 -10.50
N LEU A 11 2.99 -0.65 -10.29
CA LEU A 11 2.90 0.80 -10.31
C LEU A 11 2.76 1.30 -11.76
N CYS A 12 1.75 2.10 -12.02
CA CYS A 12 1.46 2.71 -13.32
C CYS A 12 1.05 4.16 -13.08
N THR A 13 1.83 5.10 -13.65
CA THR A 13 1.56 6.56 -13.58
C THR A 13 1.23 7.08 -12.17
N GLY A 14 1.95 6.61 -11.14
CA GLY A 14 1.73 7.01 -9.73
C GLY A 14 0.64 6.24 -9.00
N HIS A 15 -0.17 5.46 -9.70
CA HIS A 15 -1.20 4.58 -9.15
C HIS A 15 -0.74 3.12 -9.14
N CYS A 16 -1.50 2.26 -8.45
CA CYS A 16 -1.18 0.85 -8.31
C CYS A 16 -2.30 0.00 -8.89
N LEU A 17 -1.98 -0.82 -9.89
CA LEU A 17 -2.90 -1.75 -10.54
C LEU A 17 -2.74 -3.14 -9.92
N ARG A 18 -3.82 -3.68 -9.37
CA ARG A 18 -3.81 -5.02 -8.77
C ARG A 18 -3.77 -6.10 -9.87
N VAL A 19 -2.86 -7.06 -9.71
CA VAL A 19 -2.73 -8.22 -10.59
C VAL A 19 -3.26 -9.46 -9.87
N CYS A 20 -4.19 -10.16 -10.50
CA CYS A 20 -4.71 -11.45 -10.05
C CYS A 20 -4.91 -12.33 -11.29
N PRO A 21 -4.20 -13.46 -11.43
CA PRO A 21 -4.41 -14.34 -12.57
C PRO A 21 -5.85 -14.88 -12.59
N ALA A 22 -6.48 -14.90 -13.76
CA ALA A 22 -7.87 -15.33 -13.92
C ALA A 22 -8.07 -16.79 -13.50
N SER A 23 -7.06 -17.63 -13.73
CA SER A 23 -7.01 -19.05 -13.39
C SER A 23 -6.96 -19.35 -11.89
N HIS A 24 -6.68 -18.36 -11.03
CA HIS A 24 -6.60 -18.60 -9.59
C HIS A 24 -7.95 -19.05 -9.02
N SER A 25 -7.93 -20.14 -8.24
CA SER A 25 -9.05 -20.61 -7.45
C SER A 25 -9.43 -19.61 -6.33
N PRO A 26 -10.63 -19.73 -5.74
CA PRO A 26 -11.00 -18.93 -4.57
C PRO A 26 -9.97 -19.01 -3.43
N ASP A 27 -9.43 -20.19 -3.15
CA ASP A 27 -8.44 -20.40 -2.08
C ASP A 27 -7.11 -19.69 -2.37
N GLN A 28 -6.62 -19.77 -3.62
CA GLN A 28 -5.41 -19.04 -4.02
C GLN A 28 -5.62 -17.52 -3.94
N ARG A 29 -6.82 -17.03 -4.29
CA ARG A 29 -7.18 -15.62 -4.12
C ARG A 29 -7.29 -15.22 -2.65
N ALA A 30 -7.74 -16.13 -1.78
CA ALA A 30 -7.81 -15.93 -0.34
C ALA A 30 -6.42 -15.84 0.28
N VAL A 31 -5.50 -16.73 -0.10
CA VAL A 31 -4.08 -16.69 0.31
C VAL A 31 -3.45 -15.34 -0.05
N ARG A 32 -3.67 -14.84 -1.27
CA ARG A 32 -3.18 -13.50 -1.67
C ARG A 32 -3.77 -12.34 -0.86
N ARG A 33 -4.91 -12.54 -0.20
CA ARG A 33 -5.57 -11.54 0.66
C ARG A 33 -5.34 -11.78 2.16
N ALA A 34 -4.65 -12.86 2.53
CA ALA A 34 -4.50 -13.27 3.93
C ALA A 34 -3.62 -12.30 4.73
N HIS A 35 -2.64 -11.68 4.08
CA HIS A 35 -1.63 -10.85 4.73
C HIS A 35 -1.74 -9.40 4.26
N VAL A 36 -2.92 -8.80 4.45
CA VAL A 36 -3.19 -7.40 4.12
C VAL A 36 -3.39 -6.59 5.41
N ALA A 37 -2.80 -5.39 5.46
CA ALA A 37 -3.07 -4.38 6.47
C ALA A 37 -3.76 -3.16 5.84
N LEU A 38 -4.49 -2.41 6.68
CA LEU A 38 -5.13 -1.16 6.30
C LEU A 38 -4.31 0.00 6.87
N LEU A 39 -3.75 0.84 6.00
CA LEU A 39 -3.11 2.10 6.38
C LEU A 39 -4.12 3.23 6.21
N ALA A 40 -4.73 3.69 7.30
CA ALA A 40 -5.74 4.75 7.27
C ALA A 40 -5.15 6.14 7.57
N GLY A 41 -5.94 7.19 7.32
CA GLY A 41 -5.56 8.57 7.66
C GLY A 41 -4.67 9.24 6.62
N LEU A 42 -4.70 8.75 5.37
CA LEU A 42 -3.91 9.35 4.31
C LEU A 42 -4.39 10.78 4.01
N PRO A 43 -3.46 11.71 3.71
CA PRO A 43 -3.80 13.02 3.19
C PRO A 43 -4.72 12.92 1.97
N ARG A 44 -5.59 13.93 1.79
CA ARG A 44 -6.44 13.99 0.59
C ARG A 44 -5.56 14.12 -0.66
N GLY A 45 -5.87 13.29 -1.66
CA GLY A 45 -5.17 13.30 -2.94
C GLY A 45 -3.91 12.43 -2.99
N SER A 46 -3.57 11.72 -1.91
CA SER A 46 -2.47 10.76 -1.92
C SER A 46 -2.62 9.71 -3.03
N VAL A 47 -1.50 9.36 -3.66
CA VAL A 47 -1.38 8.31 -4.66
C VAL A 47 -0.47 7.19 -4.15
N ALA A 48 -0.49 6.04 -4.81
CA ALA A 48 0.25 4.87 -4.33
C ALA A 48 1.77 5.10 -4.34
N ALA A 49 2.28 5.91 -5.27
CA ALA A 49 3.70 6.28 -5.30
C ALA A 49 4.16 7.08 -4.08
N ASP A 50 3.27 7.85 -3.43
CA ASP A 50 3.61 8.59 -2.20
C ASP A 50 3.93 7.65 -1.03
N LEU A 51 3.58 6.37 -1.16
CA LEU A 51 3.75 5.34 -0.13
C LEU A 51 4.94 4.41 -0.42
N SER A 52 5.78 4.71 -1.41
CA SER A 52 6.90 3.83 -1.80
C SER A 52 7.92 3.66 -0.68
N GLU A 53 8.32 4.74 -0.02
CA GLU A 53 9.30 4.70 1.08
C GLU A 53 8.77 3.88 2.26
N ILE A 54 7.52 4.11 2.66
CA ILE A 54 6.85 3.32 3.70
C ILE A 54 6.76 1.85 3.29
N ALA A 55 6.42 1.57 2.02
CA ALA A 55 6.33 0.20 1.52
C ALA A 55 7.68 -0.53 1.60
N GLU A 56 8.78 0.15 1.30
CA GLU A 56 10.13 -0.39 1.41
C GLU A 56 10.52 -0.62 2.88
N GLU A 57 10.30 0.37 3.76
CA GLU A 57 10.60 0.29 5.19
C GLU A 57 9.92 -0.94 5.83
N VAL A 58 8.66 -1.18 5.49
CA VAL A 58 7.87 -2.27 6.07
C VAL A 58 7.93 -3.57 5.28
N SER A 59 8.79 -3.66 4.25
CA SER A 59 8.90 -4.82 3.37
C SER A 59 7.55 -5.24 2.75
N ALA A 60 6.72 -4.26 2.41
CA ALA A 60 5.46 -4.48 1.72
C ALA A 60 5.72 -4.95 0.28
N LYS A 61 4.90 -5.90 -0.15
CA LYS A 61 4.92 -6.44 -1.52
C LYS A 61 4.24 -5.49 -2.50
N SER A 62 3.21 -4.80 -2.05
CA SER A 62 2.51 -3.78 -2.83
C SER A 62 1.63 -2.93 -1.94
N VAL A 63 1.41 -1.69 -2.33
CA VAL A 63 0.47 -0.77 -1.68
C VAL A 63 -0.50 -0.24 -2.72
N ASN A 64 -1.80 -0.24 -2.41
CA ASN A 64 -2.79 0.33 -3.30
C ASN A 64 -3.81 1.20 -2.56
N ILE A 65 -4.04 2.41 -3.08
CA ILE A 65 -5.12 3.30 -2.64
C ILE A 65 -6.34 2.99 -3.50
N PRO A 66 -7.43 2.46 -2.94
CA PRO A 66 -8.65 2.24 -3.69
C PRO A 66 -9.32 3.58 -4.01
N PHE A 67 -10.08 3.58 -5.10
CA PHE A 67 -10.91 4.70 -5.51
C PHE A 67 -12.35 4.52 -5.02
N SER A 68 -13.01 5.64 -4.74
CA SER A 68 -14.46 5.69 -4.59
C SER A 68 -15.12 5.35 -5.93
N TYR A 69 -16.14 4.50 -5.92
CA TYR A 69 -16.82 4.09 -7.15
C TYR A 69 -17.51 5.27 -7.86
N ASN A 70 -18.20 6.14 -7.10
CA ASN A 70 -19.01 7.22 -7.67
C ASN A 70 -18.20 8.45 -8.06
N SER A 71 -17.23 8.84 -7.22
CA SER A 71 -16.47 10.07 -7.41
C SER A 71 -15.12 9.85 -8.07
N TYR A 72 -14.68 8.58 -8.19
CA TYR A 72 -13.34 8.21 -8.66
C TYR A 72 -12.20 8.95 -7.93
N ASN A 73 -12.46 9.40 -6.70
CA ASN A 73 -11.46 10.02 -5.85
C ASN A 73 -10.72 8.96 -5.02
N PRO A 74 -9.40 9.12 -4.80
CA PRO A 74 -8.65 8.25 -3.89
C PRO A 74 -9.28 8.25 -2.50
N LYS A 75 -9.41 7.08 -1.90
CA LYS A 75 -9.88 6.96 -0.52
C LYS A 75 -8.76 7.35 0.46
N PRO A 76 -9.08 7.83 1.67
CA PRO A 76 -8.09 8.25 2.66
C PRO A 76 -7.44 7.06 3.39
N TYR A 77 -7.23 5.96 2.68
CA TYR A 77 -6.60 4.75 3.19
C TYR A 77 -5.97 3.94 2.06
N ALA A 78 -4.94 3.16 2.38
CA ALA A 78 -4.33 2.19 1.47
C ALA A 78 -4.42 0.76 2.03
N TYR A 79 -4.45 -0.21 1.11
CA TYR A 79 -4.17 -1.60 1.44
C TYR A 79 -2.69 -1.87 1.24
N VAL A 80 -2.04 -2.39 2.28
CA VAL A 80 -0.64 -2.80 2.28
C VAL A 80 -0.61 -4.33 2.26
N HIS A 81 0.00 -4.91 1.24
CA HIS A 81 0.07 -6.36 1.05
C HIS A 81 1.44 -6.86 1.47
N PHE A 82 1.48 -7.95 2.23
CA PHE A 82 2.70 -8.57 2.72
C PHE A 82 2.87 -9.99 2.16
N SER A 83 4.11 -10.48 2.18
CA SER A 83 4.43 -11.84 1.75
C SER A 83 4.05 -12.90 2.79
N SER A 84 3.94 -12.51 4.07
CA SER A 84 3.66 -13.43 5.17
C SER A 84 2.95 -12.76 6.35
N ALA A 85 2.39 -13.55 7.26
CA ALA A 85 1.86 -13.05 8.52
C ALA A 85 2.95 -12.38 9.37
N ALA A 86 4.15 -12.95 9.43
CA ALA A 86 5.26 -12.41 10.23
C ALA A 86 5.70 -11.02 9.76
N THR A 87 5.81 -10.80 8.44
CA THR A 87 6.15 -9.48 7.88
C THR A 87 5.07 -8.46 8.16
N LYS A 88 3.79 -8.85 8.03
CA LYS A 88 2.65 -8.01 8.43
C LYS A 88 2.71 -7.62 9.92
N GLU A 89 2.91 -8.57 10.84
CA GLU A 89 2.93 -8.28 12.28
C GLU A 89 4.08 -7.35 12.66
N SER A 90 5.28 -7.59 12.10
CA SER A 90 6.43 -6.68 12.28
C SER A 90 6.13 -5.28 11.76
N ALA A 91 5.53 -5.18 10.57
CA ALA A 91 5.15 -3.92 9.95
C ALA A 91 4.09 -3.15 10.75
N MET A 92 3.09 -3.85 11.33
CA MET A 92 2.08 -3.21 12.18
C MET A 92 2.72 -2.53 13.41
N GLY A 93 3.79 -3.09 13.96
CA GLY A 93 4.59 -2.43 15.00
C GLY A 93 5.30 -1.16 14.51
N SER A 94 5.92 -1.20 13.32
CA SER A 94 6.65 -0.06 12.73
C SER A 94 5.71 1.06 12.28
N LEU A 95 4.62 0.74 11.58
CA LEU A 95 3.65 1.69 11.04
C LEU A 95 2.97 2.54 12.11
N VAL A 96 2.84 2.04 13.35
CA VAL A 96 2.34 2.83 14.48
C VAL A 96 3.27 4.02 14.76
N LEU A 97 4.59 3.86 14.61
CA LEU A 97 5.57 4.94 14.78
C LEU A 97 5.51 5.93 13.61
N SER A 98 5.41 5.44 12.38
CA SER A 98 5.35 6.29 11.17
C SER A 98 4.04 7.10 11.12
N ASN A 99 2.90 6.50 11.47
CA ASN A 99 1.61 7.21 11.58
C ASN A 99 1.62 8.24 12.71
N LEU A 100 2.27 7.95 13.84
CA LEU A 100 2.45 8.93 14.92
C LEU A 100 3.29 10.12 14.43
N LEU A 101 4.37 9.88 13.67
CA LEU A 101 5.17 10.94 13.04
C LEU A 101 4.38 11.78 12.03
N ALA A 102 3.54 11.15 11.20
CA ALA A 102 2.68 11.84 10.24
C ALA A 102 1.56 12.66 10.93
N LEU A 103 0.98 12.15 12.02
CA LEU A 103 -0.02 12.85 12.84
C LEU A 103 0.59 14.01 13.65
N LEU A 104 1.85 13.90 14.06
CA LEU A 104 2.58 14.93 14.80
C LEU A 104 3.12 16.06 13.90
N GLY A 105 2.84 16.02 12.59
CA GLY A 105 3.03 17.19 11.74
C GLY A 105 4.48 17.66 11.61
N MET A 106 5.46 16.75 11.60
CA MET A 106 6.81 17.09 11.13
C MET A 106 6.86 17.19 9.60
N ASN A 107 6.01 18.06 9.03
CA ASN A 107 6.28 18.68 7.75
C ASN A 107 7.52 19.55 7.95
N GLN A 108 8.70 19.05 7.57
CA GLN A 108 9.82 19.94 7.32
C GLN A 108 9.37 20.98 6.28
N PRO A 109 9.60 22.29 6.48
CA PRO A 109 9.38 23.24 5.41
C PRO A 109 10.30 22.83 4.26
N LYS A 110 9.72 22.52 3.10
CA LYS A 110 10.48 22.40 1.86
C LYS A 110 11.22 23.73 1.70
N SER A 111 12.54 23.71 1.84
CA SER A 111 13.35 24.88 1.52
C SER A 111 13.02 25.28 0.08
N PRO A 112 12.80 26.57 -0.22
CA PRO A 112 12.57 26.99 -1.59
C PRO A 112 13.76 26.56 -2.44
N PRO A 113 13.53 26.10 -3.69
CA PRO A 113 14.63 25.91 -4.62
C PRO A 113 15.29 27.27 -4.84
N TYR A 114 16.61 27.34 -4.65
CA TYR A 114 17.39 28.46 -5.16
C TYR A 114 17.25 28.51 -6.69
#